data_AF-A0A3C0FKJ1-F1
#
_entry.id   AF-A0A3C0FKJ1-F1
#
_cell.length_a   1.000
_cell.length_b   1.000
_cell.length_c   1.000
_cell.angle_alpha   90.00
_cell.angle_beta   90.00
_cell.angle_gamma   90.00
#
_symmetry.space_group_name_H-M   'P 1'
#
loop_
_entity.id
_entity.type
_entity.pdbx_description
1 polymer ?
#
loop_
_entity_poly.entity_id
_entity_poly.type
_entity_poly.pdbx_seq_one_letter_code
_entity_poly.pdbx_strand_id
1 'polypeptide(L)'
;MRSIRLNMFLFAMLIVTASGIFAVYGPKIAAHEVAKTLVLPPSGPAEVINLNRYLTRLVTDRKVESAFKIPSIAESEFASVLEARGPGYTDRTIWYRAPVKIVDQPGRTGRSAFIDIGHVYLNDIEISILSNDARQIIWQEHLGDRIPRAKGGLQNLSHVAEWPKLSLGEYWLVIAVHTNSAHVLEAELLPDTALITKSGSNSFIKGATLGVLLLAFGIYFAFGVMSGDRSVLWYSGYIFSLFLISFGVTGYAQLIFKPFWSLASDFVTGTGTAFALGTSIMM
;
A
#
# COMPACT_ATOMS: atom_id res chain seq x y z
N MET A 1 34.56 -17.95 28.11
CA MET A 1 34.89 -16.85 27.18
C MET A 1 34.21 -16.92 25.81
N ARG A 2 33.85 -18.09 25.27
CA ARG A 2 33.19 -18.24 23.95
C ARG A 2 31.71 -17.80 23.94
N SER A 3 30.99 -17.94 25.05
CA SER A 3 29.58 -17.54 25.20
C SER A 3 29.37 -16.01 25.25
N ILE A 4 30.30 -15.28 25.86
CA ILE A 4 30.23 -13.80 25.99
C ILE A 4 30.36 -13.13 24.62
N ARG A 5 31.21 -13.66 23.73
CA ARG A 5 31.39 -13.13 22.36
C ARG A 5 30.18 -13.39 21.47
N LEU A 6 29.47 -14.50 21.66
CA LEU A 6 28.26 -14.82 20.90
C LEU A 6 27.09 -13.90 21.29
N ASN A 7 26.91 -13.66 22.59
CA ASN A 7 25.88 -12.75 23.08
C ASN A 7 26.14 -11.29 22.65
N MET A 8 27.40 -10.86 22.61
CA MET A 8 27.77 -9.53 22.17
C MET A 8 27.54 -9.33 20.66
N PHE A 9 27.75 -10.37 19.85
CA PHE A 9 27.44 -10.34 18.42
C PHE A 9 25.93 -10.29 18.16
N LEU A 10 25.15 -11.06 18.92
CA LEU A 10 23.68 -11.05 18.82
C LEU A 10 23.10 -9.70 19.22
N PHE A 11 23.64 -9.08 20.28
CA PHE A 11 23.21 -7.77 20.77
C PHE A 11 23.58 -6.65 19.78
N ALA A 12 24.77 -6.71 19.19
CA ALA A 12 25.18 -5.78 18.13
C ALA A 12 24.28 -5.90 16.90
N MET A 13 23.92 -7.13 16.51
CA MET A 13 23.01 -7.36 15.38
C MET A 13 21.61 -6.81 15.65
N LEU A 14 21.09 -6.96 16.88
CA LEU A 14 19.81 -6.42 17.35
C LEU A 14 19.79 -4.89 17.37
N ILE A 15 20.89 -4.24 17.79
CA ILE A 15 21.02 -2.77 17.75
C ILE A 15 21.06 -2.26 16.32
N VAL A 16 21.76 -2.95 15.42
CA VAL A 16 21.83 -2.57 14.00
C VAL A 16 20.47 -2.74 13.32
N THR A 17 19.73 -3.82 13.63
CA THR A 17 18.36 -3.99 13.13
C THR A 17 17.40 -2.96 13.71
N ALA A 18 17.44 -2.71 15.02
CA ALA A 18 16.62 -1.68 15.66
C ALA A 18 16.93 -0.28 15.12
N SER A 19 18.21 0.06 14.91
CA SER A 19 18.62 1.35 14.33
C SER A 19 18.22 1.48 12.86
N GLY A 20 18.29 0.40 12.09
CA GLY A 20 17.77 0.36 10.73
C GLY A 20 16.25 0.56 10.68
N ILE A 21 15.51 -0.04 11.62
CA ILE A 21 14.07 0.16 11.77
C ILE A 21 13.76 1.61 12.17
N PHE A 22 14.45 2.20 13.14
CA PHE A 22 14.23 3.60 13.53
C PHE A 22 14.68 4.61 12.48
N ALA A 23 15.68 4.30 11.65
CA ALA A 23 16.10 5.17 10.55
C ALA A 23 15.08 5.16 9.39
N VAL A 24 14.42 4.03 9.15
CA VAL A 24 13.42 3.87 8.09
C VAL A 24 12.02 4.30 8.55
N TYR A 25 11.66 4.08 9.81
CA TYR A 25 10.33 4.31 10.39
C TYR A 25 10.30 5.41 11.47
N GLY A 26 11.39 6.16 11.64
CA GLY A 26 11.45 7.26 12.59
C GLY A 26 10.42 8.35 12.26
N PRO A 27 9.83 9.01 13.27
CA PRO A 27 8.83 10.03 13.06
C PRO A 27 9.45 11.20 12.28
N LYS A 28 8.98 11.41 11.05
CA LYS A 28 9.28 12.62 10.28
C LYS A 28 8.48 13.78 10.87
N ILE A 29 9.06 14.49 11.84
CA ILE A 29 8.46 15.70 12.39
C ILE A 29 8.59 16.79 11.33
N ALA A 30 7.53 16.98 10.53
CA ALA A 30 7.39 18.14 9.65
C ALA A 30 6.40 19.11 10.31
N ALA A 31 6.92 20.00 11.15
CA ALA A 31 6.22 21.20 11.57
C ALA A 31 6.11 22.15 10.37
N HIS A 32 5.13 21.91 9.51
CA HIS A 32 4.60 22.88 8.56
C HIS A 32 3.10 22.86 8.72
N GLU A 33 2.52 24.06 8.82
CA GLU A 33 1.08 24.25 8.77
C GLU A 33 0.52 23.43 7.61
N VAL A 34 -0.30 22.42 7.93
CA VAL A 34 -0.74 21.43 6.95
C VAL A 34 -1.64 22.15 5.95
N ALA A 35 -1.10 22.43 4.76
CA ALA A 35 -1.88 23.00 3.67
C ALA A 35 -3.10 22.10 3.42
N LYS A 36 -4.30 22.63 3.68
CA LYS A 36 -5.54 21.85 3.57
C LYS A 36 -5.94 21.57 2.12
N THR A 37 -5.43 22.36 1.18
CA THR A 37 -5.77 22.26 -0.25
C THR A 37 -4.58 21.82 -1.07
N LEU A 38 -4.80 20.79 -1.89
CA LEU A 38 -3.81 20.28 -2.82
C LEU A 38 -3.77 21.15 -4.08
N VAL A 39 -2.64 21.84 -4.32
CA VAL A 39 -2.48 22.72 -5.49
C VAL A 39 -1.60 22.03 -6.54
N LEU A 40 -2.13 21.84 -7.75
CA LEU A 40 -1.46 21.11 -8.85
C LEU A 40 -1.54 21.89 -10.17
N PRO A 41 -0.61 21.65 -11.12
CA PRO A 41 -0.81 22.06 -12.50
C PRO A 41 -1.72 21.07 -13.25
N PRO A 42 -2.24 21.45 -14.44
CA PRO A 42 -3.17 20.63 -15.23
C PRO A 42 -2.75 19.19 -15.50
N SER A 43 -1.45 18.92 -15.60
CA SER A 43 -0.90 17.59 -15.91
C SER A 43 -0.57 16.75 -14.66
N GLY A 44 -0.81 17.26 -13.45
CA GLY A 44 -0.40 16.62 -12.20
C GLY A 44 0.99 17.07 -11.71
N PRO A 45 1.49 16.54 -10.58
CA PRO A 45 2.65 17.12 -9.92
C PRO A 45 3.97 16.85 -10.64
N ALA A 46 4.92 17.78 -10.47
CA ALA A 46 6.29 17.64 -10.95
C ALA A 46 7.20 16.83 -10.00
N GLU A 47 6.78 16.71 -8.74
CA GLU A 47 7.51 16.04 -7.66
C GLU A 47 6.57 15.07 -6.93
N VAL A 48 7.14 14.20 -6.10
CA VAL A 48 6.33 13.28 -5.27
C VAL A 48 5.54 14.07 -4.24
N ILE A 49 4.21 13.90 -4.23
CA ILE A 49 3.33 14.48 -3.22
C ILE A 49 2.72 13.36 -2.38
N ASN A 50 2.96 13.42 -1.08
CA ASN A 50 2.27 12.57 -0.12
C ASN A 50 0.84 13.11 0.10
N LEU A 51 -0.17 12.38 -0.40
CA LEU A 51 -1.58 12.76 -0.31
C LEU A 51 -2.13 12.63 1.12
N ASN A 52 -1.55 11.79 1.97
CA ASN A 52 -1.99 11.64 3.37
C ASN A 52 -1.92 12.97 4.15
N ARG A 53 -1.12 13.94 3.69
CA ARG A 53 -1.07 15.30 4.23
C ARG A 53 -2.34 16.12 3.96
N TYR A 54 -3.03 15.84 2.86
CA TYR A 54 -4.21 16.60 2.42
C TYR A 54 -5.50 15.83 2.66
N LEU A 55 -5.42 14.50 2.75
CA LEU A 55 -6.58 13.65 2.93
C LEU A 55 -7.13 13.75 4.35
N THR A 56 -8.44 13.87 4.41
CA THR A 56 -9.24 13.74 5.62
C THR A 56 -10.12 12.51 5.49
N ARG A 57 -10.32 11.79 6.61
CA ARG A 57 -10.96 10.49 6.66
C ARG A 57 -12.28 10.55 7.42
N LEU A 58 -13.32 9.98 6.82
CA LEU A 58 -14.61 9.73 7.44
C LEU A 58 -14.77 8.23 7.71
N VAL A 59 -14.96 7.90 8.98
CA VAL A 59 -15.36 6.57 9.43
C VAL A 59 -16.79 6.71 9.94
N THR A 60 -17.75 6.10 9.25
CA THR A 60 -19.17 6.27 9.60
C THR A 60 -19.92 4.94 9.51
N ASP A 61 -20.91 4.78 10.39
CA ASP A 61 -21.89 3.70 10.34
C ASP A 61 -23.06 4.03 9.38
N ARG A 62 -23.12 5.27 8.90
CA ARG A 62 -24.15 5.69 7.95
C ARG A 62 -23.81 5.10 6.58
N LYS A 63 -24.83 4.53 5.92
CA LYS A 63 -24.68 4.11 4.53
C LYS A 63 -24.51 5.34 3.64
N VAL A 64 -23.27 5.62 3.24
CA VAL A 64 -22.98 6.65 2.23
C VAL A 64 -22.94 5.96 0.88
N GLU A 65 -24.01 6.15 0.11
CA GLU A 65 -24.22 5.43 -1.16
C GLU A 65 -23.44 6.02 -2.34
N SER A 66 -22.84 7.21 -2.20
CA SER A 66 -22.19 7.89 -3.32
C SER A 66 -21.14 8.90 -2.90
N ALA A 67 -20.07 8.98 -3.70
CA ALA A 67 -19.00 9.96 -3.59
C ALA A 67 -19.51 11.42 -3.62
N PHE A 68 -20.63 11.71 -4.30
CA PHE A 68 -21.19 13.07 -4.39
C PHE A 68 -21.59 13.68 -3.04
N LYS A 69 -21.93 12.85 -2.05
CA LYS A 69 -22.31 13.32 -0.71
C LYS A 69 -21.10 13.64 0.17
N ILE A 70 -19.92 13.14 -0.17
CA ILE A 70 -18.74 13.23 0.69
C ILE A 70 -18.25 14.67 0.86
N PRO A 71 -18.19 15.52 -0.17
CA PRO A 71 -17.77 16.91 0.00
C PRO A 71 -18.69 17.76 0.88
N SER A 72 -19.99 17.45 0.96
CA SER A 72 -20.97 18.25 1.71
C SER A 72 -21.05 17.91 3.21
N ILE A 73 -20.45 16.80 3.65
CA ILE A 73 -20.39 16.43 5.07
C ILE A 73 -19.49 17.43 5.82
N ALA A 74 -19.89 17.80 7.05
CA ALA A 74 -19.17 18.77 7.86
C ALA A 74 -17.72 18.35 8.12
N GLU A 75 -16.77 19.29 8.07
CA GLU A 75 -15.33 19.03 8.31
C GLU A 75 -15.07 18.41 9.69
N SER A 76 -15.90 18.72 10.69
CA SER A 76 -15.81 18.15 12.04
C SER A 76 -16.08 16.64 12.12
N GLU A 77 -16.70 16.04 11.10
CA GLU A 77 -16.89 14.58 11.03
C GLU A 77 -15.65 13.85 10.46
N PHE A 78 -14.65 14.59 9.96
CA PHE A 78 -13.45 14.00 9.37
C PHE A 78 -12.23 14.13 10.30
N ALA A 79 -11.38 13.12 10.29
CA ALA A 79 -10.08 13.13 10.95
C ALA A 79 -8.95 13.26 9.92
N SER A 80 -7.89 14.01 10.23
CA SER A 80 -6.68 14.08 9.38
C SER A 80 -6.02 12.71 9.23
N VAL A 81 -5.55 12.33 8.03
CA VAL A 81 -4.89 11.04 7.80
C VAL A 81 -3.44 11.03 8.30
N LEU A 82 -2.70 12.14 8.17
CA LEU A 82 -1.26 12.21 8.44
C LEU A 82 -0.87 11.81 9.87
N GLU A 83 -1.76 12.05 10.84
CA GLU A 83 -1.48 11.87 12.27
C GLU A 83 -2.48 10.93 12.98
N ALA A 84 -3.54 10.50 12.31
CA ALA A 84 -4.54 9.63 12.92
C ALA A 84 -4.20 8.16 12.71
N ARG A 85 -4.38 7.37 13.79
CA ARG A 85 -4.35 5.90 13.71
C ARG A 85 -5.31 5.42 12.61
N GLY A 86 -4.89 4.43 11.84
CA GLY A 86 -5.74 3.78 10.84
C GLY A 86 -7.02 3.19 11.45
N PRO A 87 -8.08 2.95 10.67
CA PRO A 87 -9.32 2.31 11.15
C PRO A 87 -9.13 0.89 11.69
N GLY A 88 -7.99 0.24 11.42
CA GLY A 88 -7.74 -1.14 11.82
C GLY A 88 -8.49 -2.13 10.92
N TYR A 89 -8.95 -3.24 11.48
CA TYR A 89 -9.78 -4.22 10.77
C TYR A 89 -11.24 -3.82 10.86
N THR A 90 -11.87 -3.57 9.71
CA THR A 90 -13.25 -3.11 9.62
C THR A 90 -13.83 -3.57 8.29
N ASP A 91 -15.10 -3.96 8.26
CA ASP A 91 -15.86 -4.25 7.05
C ASP A 91 -16.54 -3.00 6.44
N ARG A 92 -16.42 -1.86 7.12
CA ARG A 92 -16.98 -0.58 6.69
C ARG A 92 -16.20 -0.01 5.50
N THR A 93 -16.90 0.66 4.59
CA THR A 93 -16.28 1.55 3.61
C THR A 93 -15.77 2.80 4.32
N ILE A 94 -14.47 3.05 4.19
CA ILE A 94 -13.83 4.23 4.73
C ILE A 94 -13.66 5.24 3.60
N TRP A 95 -14.10 6.46 3.85
CA TRP A 95 -14.08 7.52 2.86
C TRP A 95 -12.97 8.51 3.16
N TYR A 96 -12.27 8.94 2.12
CA TYR A 96 -11.24 9.96 2.19
C TYR A 96 -11.58 11.09 1.23
N ARG A 97 -11.28 12.32 1.63
CA ARG A 97 -11.44 13.49 0.75
C ARG A 97 -10.31 14.50 0.90
N ALA A 98 -10.02 15.20 -0.19
CA ALA A 98 -9.17 16.37 -0.21
C ALA A 98 -9.67 17.40 -1.25
N PRO A 99 -9.68 18.70 -0.93
CA PRO A 99 -9.91 19.73 -1.92
C PRO A 99 -8.67 19.88 -2.82
N VAL A 100 -8.90 20.00 -4.12
CA VAL A 100 -7.85 20.10 -5.15
C VAL A 100 -8.05 21.38 -5.95
N LYS A 101 -6.98 22.14 -6.17
CA LYS A 101 -6.98 23.35 -6.97
C LYS A 101 -5.98 23.24 -8.11
N ILE A 102 -6.47 23.38 -9.33
CA ILE A 102 -5.68 23.32 -10.55
C ILE A 102 -5.37 24.74 -11.01
N VAL A 103 -4.08 25.09 -10.98
CA VAL A 103 -3.58 26.43 -11.33
C VAL A 103 -2.56 26.33 -12.45
N ASP A 104 -2.46 27.37 -13.27
CA ASP A 104 -1.41 27.42 -14.28
C ASP A 104 -0.05 27.64 -13.58
N GLN A 105 0.94 26.85 -13.97
CA GLN A 105 2.30 26.93 -13.43
C GLN A 105 3.27 27.04 -14.61
N PRO A 106 3.75 28.26 -14.91
CA PRO A 106 4.62 28.49 -16.05
C PRO A 106 5.90 27.64 -15.94
N GLY A 107 6.26 26.97 -17.03
CA GLY A 107 7.42 26.06 -17.10
C GLY A 107 7.17 24.62 -16.65
N ARG A 108 5.93 24.25 -16.27
CA ARG A 108 5.55 22.88 -15.88
C ARG A 108 4.58 22.25 -16.89
N THR A 109 4.99 22.19 -18.14
CA THR A 109 4.26 21.51 -19.21
C THR A 109 4.68 20.04 -19.34
N GLY A 110 3.69 19.13 -19.26
CA GLY A 110 3.74 17.86 -19.98
C GLY A 110 4.53 16.71 -19.37
N ARG A 111 4.14 16.23 -18.18
CA ARG A 111 4.44 14.84 -17.78
C ARG A 111 3.19 14.19 -17.22
N SER A 112 2.94 12.92 -17.58
CA SER A 112 1.90 12.14 -16.94
C SER A 112 2.22 11.98 -15.46
N ALA A 113 1.18 12.07 -14.64
CA ALA A 113 1.24 11.79 -13.23
C ALA A 113 0.39 10.56 -12.93
N PHE A 114 0.66 9.96 -11.78
CA PHE A 114 0.00 8.75 -11.33
C PHE A 114 -0.40 8.91 -9.87
N ILE A 115 -1.56 8.36 -9.53
CA ILE A 115 -1.95 8.15 -8.14
C ILE A 115 -1.60 6.73 -7.76
N ASP A 116 -0.79 6.59 -6.71
CA ASP A 116 -0.37 5.31 -6.14
C ASP A 116 -1.03 5.16 -4.76
N ILE A 117 -1.91 4.17 -4.67
CA ILE A 117 -2.56 3.75 -3.42
C ILE A 117 -1.81 2.50 -2.95
N GLY A 118 -0.91 2.71 -2.00
CA GLY A 118 0.25 1.87 -1.76
C GLY A 118 -0.05 0.39 -1.49
N HIS A 119 -0.80 0.09 -0.42
CA HIS A 119 -0.91 -1.28 0.07
C HIS A 119 -1.79 -2.18 -0.81
N VAL A 120 -1.25 -3.34 -1.16
CA VAL A 120 -1.88 -4.29 -2.10
C VAL A 120 -3.09 -5.01 -1.54
N TYR A 121 -3.18 -5.15 -0.22
CA TYR A 121 -4.25 -5.88 0.47
C TYR A 121 -5.53 -5.05 0.64
N LEU A 122 -5.63 -3.90 -0.02
CA LEU A 122 -6.87 -3.13 -0.12
C LEU A 122 -7.73 -3.73 -1.23
N ASN A 123 -8.94 -4.17 -0.87
CA ASN A 123 -9.73 -5.05 -1.72
C ASN A 123 -10.46 -4.32 -2.85
N ASP A 124 -11.08 -3.20 -2.51
CA ASP A 124 -11.89 -2.38 -3.38
C ASP A 124 -11.56 -0.91 -3.07
N ILE A 125 -11.05 -0.21 -4.07
CA ILE A 125 -10.67 1.19 -4.01
C ILE A 125 -11.34 1.92 -5.16
N GLU A 126 -12.28 2.81 -4.85
CA GLU A 126 -12.84 3.74 -5.82
C GLU A 126 -12.18 5.10 -5.66
N ILE A 127 -11.64 5.64 -6.74
CA ILE A 127 -11.07 6.99 -6.76
C ILE A 127 -11.94 7.83 -7.68
N SER A 128 -12.36 9.00 -7.23
CA SER A 128 -13.19 9.92 -8.00
C SER A 128 -12.69 11.34 -7.85
N ILE A 129 -12.66 12.07 -8.96
CA ILE A 129 -12.48 13.52 -8.99
C ILE A 129 -13.83 14.14 -9.35
N LEU A 130 -14.36 14.95 -8.44
CA LEU A 130 -15.63 15.63 -8.59
C LEU A 130 -15.39 17.11 -8.92
N SER A 131 -16.35 17.72 -9.62
CA SER A 131 -16.46 19.17 -9.75
C SER A 131 -16.54 19.86 -8.36
N ASN A 132 -16.22 21.16 -8.28
CA ASN A 132 -16.27 21.91 -7.02
C ASN A 132 -17.64 21.82 -6.30
N ASP A 133 -18.73 21.80 -7.08
CA ASP A 133 -20.10 21.68 -6.57
C ASP A 133 -20.51 20.23 -6.23
N ALA A 134 -19.61 19.27 -6.44
CA ALA A 134 -19.81 17.84 -6.21
C ALA A 134 -21.03 17.25 -6.96
N ARG A 135 -21.38 17.80 -8.13
CA ARG A 135 -22.51 17.32 -8.95
C ARG A 135 -22.09 16.45 -10.13
N GLN A 136 -20.83 16.54 -10.55
CA GLN A 136 -20.31 15.82 -11.71
C GLN A 136 -19.02 15.08 -11.36
N ILE A 137 -18.93 13.82 -11.76
CA ILE A 137 -17.68 13.06 -11.78
C ILE A 137 -16.92 13.48 -13.05
N ILE A 138 -15.74 14.08 -12.85
CA ILE A 138 -14.83 14.47 -13.93
C ILE A 138 -13.97 13.28 -14.34
N TRP A 139 -13.62 12.43 -13.38
CA TRP A 139 -12.83 11.23 -13.60
C TRP A 139 -13.06 10.24 -12.47
N GLN A 140 -13.01 8.95 -12.79
CA GLN A 140 -13.18 7.87 -11.84
C GLN A 140 -12.31 6.67 -12.25
N GLU A 141 -11.76 5.99 -11.25
CA GLU A 141 -11.05 4.73 -11.40
C GLU A 141 -11.45 3.74 -10.33
N HIS A 142 -11.36 2.45 -10.66
CA HIS A 142 -11.67 1.34 -9.77
C HIS A 142 -10.49 0.39 -9.67
N LEU A 143 -9.89 0.33 -8.48
CA LEU A 143 -8.68 -0.43 -8.16
C LEU A 143 -8.95 -1.36 -6.98
N GLY A 144 -7.94 -2.13 -6.57
CA GLY A 144 -8.03 -3.08 -5.48
C GLY A 144 -7.64 -4.49 -5.89
N ASP A 145 -7.29 -5.36 -4.94
CA ASP A 145 -6.82 -6.72 -5.26
C ASP A 145 -7.93 -7.61 -5.85
N ARG A 146 -9.18 -7.47 -5.38
CA ARG A 146 -10.34 -8.24 -5.84
C ARG A 146 -10.92 -7.74 -7.14
N ILE A 147 -10.59 -6.52 -7.55
CA ILE A 147 -11.08 -5.91 -8.79
C ILE A 147 -10.30 -6.46 -9.98
N PRO A 148 -10.95 -7.08 -10.99
CA PRO A 148 -10.27 -7.54 -12.20
C PRO A 148 -9.51 -6.39 -12.87
N ARG A 149 -8.30 -6.68 -13.36
CA ARG A 149 -7.50 -5.66 -14.05
C ARG A 149 -8.17 -5.27 -15.37
N ALA A 150 -8.32 -3.96 -15.61
CA ALA A 150 -8.75 -3.45 -16.90
C ALA A 150 -7.78 -3.87 -18.02
N LYS A 151 -8.30 -4.18 -19.21
CA LYS A 151 -7.47 -4.52 -20.38
C LYS A 151 -6.58 -3.33 -20.74
N GLY A 152 -5.26 -3.53 -20.71
CA GLY A 152 -4.28 -2.48 -20.97
C GLY A 152 -3.92 -1.60 -19.77
N GLY A 153 -4.44 -1.90 -18.58
CA GLY A 153 -4.07 -1.18 -17.35
C GLY A 153 -2.61 -1.40 -16.94
N LEU A 154 -2.05 -0.43 -16.22
CA LEU A 154 -0.68 -0.46 -15.71
C LEU A 154 -0.41 -1.70 -14.84
N GLN A 155 0.73 -2.33 -15.06
CA GLN A 155 1.21 -3.43 -14.22
C GLN A 155 2.17 -2.89 -13.18
N ASN A 156 1.77 -2.94 -11.91
CA ASN A 156 2.63 -2.54 -10.80
C ASN A 156 2.38 -3.45 -9.59
N LEU A 157 3.33 -3.43 -8.65
CA LEU A 157 3.23 -4.10 -7.36
C LEU A 157 2.30 -3.37 -6.38
N SER A 158 1.76 -2.20 -6.73
CA SER A 158 0.79 -1.43 -5.94
C SER A 158 -0.42 -1.05 -6.80
N HIS A 159 -1.45 -0.45 -6.20
CA HIS A 159 -2.64 0.00 -6.91
C HIS A 159 -2.39 1.38 -7.51
N VAL A 160 -2.11 1.41 -8.82
CA VAL A 160 -1.74 2.64 -9.52
C VAL A 160 -2.71 2.95 -10.65
N ALA A 161 -3.10 4.22 -10.76
CA ALA A 161 -3.86 4.76 -11.89
C ALA A 161 -3.20 6.03 -12.44
N GLU A 162 -3.41 6.31 -13.74
CA GLU A 162 -2.97 7.56 -14.35
C GLU A 162 -3.86 8.71 -13.88
N TRP A 163 -3.22 9.77 -13.40
CA TRP A 163 -3.92 10.98 -12.98
C TRP A 163 -4.44 11.74 -14.21
N PRO A 164 -5.72 12.16 -14.24
CA PRO A 164 -6.30 12.80 -15.40
C PRO A 164 -5.73 14.21 -15.61
N LYS A 165 -5.72 14.66 -16.87
CA LYS A 165 -5.46 16.06 -17.19
C LYS A 165 -6.72 16.89 -16.86
N LEU A 166 -6.60 17.80 -15.91
CA LEU A 166 -7.71 18.62 -15.43
C LEU A 166 -7.61 20.05 -15.95
N SER A 167 -8.74 20.68 -16.27
CA SER A 167 -8.78 22.12 -16.55
C SER A 167 -8.56 22.95 -15.29
N LEU A 168 -8.13 24.20 -15.46
CA LEU A 168 -7.98 25.15 -14.35
C LEU A 168 -9.29 25.27 -13.56
N GLY A 169 -9.21 25.23 -12.23
CA GLY A 169 -10.40 25.25 -11.38
C GLY A 169 -10.22 24.55 -10.04
N GLU A 170 -11.32 24.36 -9.35
CA GLU A 170 -11.40 23.70 -8.04
C GLU A 170 -12.20 22.40 -8.16
N TYR A 171 -11.74 21.37 -7.46
CA TYR A 171 -12.25 20.00 -7.54
C TYR A 171 -12.18 19.33 -6.17
N TRP A 172 -12.86 18.20 -6.05
CA TRP A 172 -12.74 17.31 -4.89
C TRP A 172 -12.16 15.98 -5.30
N LEU A 173 -11.08 15.55 -4.64
CA LEU A 173 -10.63 14.16 -4.66
C LEU A 173 -11.41 13.40 -3.59
N VAL A 174 -12.07 12.31 -3.98
CA VAL A 174 -12.76 11.39 -3.08
C VAL A 174 -12.22 9.99 -3.33
N ILE A 175 -11.86 9.29 -2.25
CA ILE A 175 -11.39 7.90 -2.29
C ILE A 175 -12.30 7.09 -1.36
N ALA A 176 -12.91 6.04 -1.87
CA ALA A 176 -13.63 5.05 -1.09
C ALA A 176 -12.78 3.79 -0.99
N VAL A 177 -12.59 3.25 0.21
CA VAL A 177 -11.85 2.00 0.41
C VAL A 177 -12.69 1.04 1.22
N HIS A 178 -12.95 -0.13 0.65
CA HIS A 178 -13.57 -1.26 1.32
C HIS A 178 -12.61 -2.45 1.29
N THR A 179 -12.27 -2.96 2.48
CA THR A 179 -11.31 -4.05 2.64
C THR A 179 -11.72 -4.89 3.84
N ASN A 180 -11.43 -6.19 3.82
CA ASN A 180 -11.57 -7.06 4.99
C ASN A 180 -10.23 -7.30 5.71
N SER A 181 -9.17 -6.61 5.27
CA SER A 181 -7.82 -6.66 5.82
C SER A 181 -7.53 -5.44 6.70
N ALA A 182 -6.28 -5.29 7.12
CA ALA A 182 -5.86 -4.10 7.86
C ALA A 182 -6.08 -2.85 6.99
N HIS A 183 -6.83 -1.87 7.50
CA HIS A 183 -7.09 -0.65 6.77
C HIS A 183 -5.95 0.35 6.97
N VAL A 184 -4.96 0.29 6.08
CA VAL A 184 -3.84 1.24 6.04
C VAL A 184 -3.83 1.89 4.66
N LEU A 185 -4.12 3.19 4.61
CA LEU A 185 -4.07 3.98 3.38
C LEU A 185 -2.77 4.78 3.34
N GLU A 186 -1.96 4.50 2.32
CA GLU A 186 -0.85 5.34 1.90
C GLU A 186 -1.12 5.79 0.48
N ALA A 187 -1.38 7.07 0.28
CA ALA A 187 -1.65 7.63 -1.03
C ALA A 187 -0.57 8.64 -1.42
N GLU A 188 -0.06 8.52 -2.63
CA GLU A 188 0.94 9.42 -3.20
C GLU A 188 0.56 9.81 -4.63
N LEU A 189 0.86 11.05 -5.01
CA LEU A 189 0.92 11.44 -6.42
C LEU A 189 2.37 11.46 -6.88
N LEU A 190 2.62 10.78 -8.00
CA LEU A 190 3.96 10.54 -8.52
C LEU A 190 4.03 11.03 -9.97
N PRO A 191 5.06 11.82 -10.35
CA PRO A 191 5.40 11.96 -11.76
C PRO A 191 5.94 10.63 -12.30
N ASP A 192 5.82 10.40 -13.61
CA ASP A 192 6.26 9.18 -14.29
C ASP A 192 7.67 8.71 -13.88
N THR A 193 8.65 9.62 -13.87
CA THR A 193 10.03 9.29 -13.48
C THR A 193 10.15 8.77 -12.04
N ALA A 194 9.34 9.30 -11.12
CA ALA A 194 9.33 8.85 -9.74
C ALA A 194 8.62 7.51 -9.59
N LEU A 195 7.54 7.28 -10.36
CA LEU A 195 6.85 5.99 -10.38
C LEU A 195 7.79 4.86 -10.85
N ILE A 196 8.50 5.07 -11.97
CA ILE A 196 9.47 4.09 -12.49
C ILE A 196 10.56 3.80 -11.46
N THR A 197 11.13 4.85 -10.86
CA THR A 197 12.18 4.71 -9.85
C THR A 197 11.69 3.95 -8.61
N LYS A 198 10.51 4.31 -8.09
CA LYS A 198 9.88 3.67 -6.93
C LYS A 198 9.51 2.21 -7.23
N SER A 199 8.95 1.94 -8.41
CA SER A 199 8.60 0.58 -8.82
C SER A 199 9.85 -0.29 -8.93
N GLY A 200 10.92 0.22 -9.53
CA GLY A 200 12.20 -0.50 -9.65
C GLY A 200 12.84 -0.82 -8.30
N SER A 201 12.99 0.18 -7.42
CA SER A 201 13.63 0.00 -6.12
C SER A 201 12.81 -0.89 -5.18
N ASN A 202 11.49 -0.69 -5.11
CA ASN A 202 10.62 -1.50 -4.28
C ASN A 202 10.53 -2.94 -4.81
N SER A 203 10.48 -3.13 -6.12
CA SER A 203 10.51 -4.48 -6.71
C SER A 203 11.80 -5.20 -6.35
N PHE A 204 12.95 -4.54 -6.44
CA PHE A 204 14.22 -5.17 -6.10
C PHE A 204 14.27 -5.65 -4.64
N ILE A 205 13.92 -4.78 -3.68
CA ILE A 205 13.97 -5.12 -2.25
C ILE A 205 12.97 -6.23 -1.90
N LYS A 206 11.73 -6.12 -2.39
CA LYS A 206 10.69 -7.13 -2.17
C LYS A 206 11.08 -8.47 -2.81
N GLY A 207 11.58 -8.45 -4.04
CA GLY A 207 12.04 -9.65 -4.76
C GLY A 207 13.23 -10.31 -4.08
N ALA A 208 14.21 -9.55 -3.60
CA ALA A 208 15.35 -10.09 -2.86
C ALA A 208 14.90 -10.78 -1.56
N THR A 209 13.95 -10.18 -0.84
CA THR A 209 13.38 -10.77 0.39
C THR A 209 12.70 -12.12 0.09
N LEU A 210 11.91 -12.18 -0.98
CA LEU A 210 11.28 -13.42 -1.43
C LEU A 210 12.31 -14.48 -1.85
N GLY A 211 13.37 -14.07 -2.55
CA GLY A 211 14.47 -14.96 -2.93
C GLY A 211 15.20 -15.57 -1.73
N VAL A 212 15.47 -14.76 -0.69
CA VAL A 212 16.10 -15.25 0.55
C VAL A 212 15.20 -16.26 1.26
N LEU A 213 13.89 -15.99 1.38
CA LEU A 213 12.95 -16.93 2.00
C LEU A 213 12.86 -18.25 1.22
N LEU A 214 12.85 -18.19 -0.12
CA LEU A 214 12.79 -19.37 -0.97
C LEU A 214 14.09 -20.20 -0.88
N LEU A 215 15.25 -19.56 -0.87
CA LEU A 215 16.55 -20.24 -0.67
C LEU A 215 16.64 -20.87 0.72
N ALA A 216 16.24 -20.13 1.76
CA ALA A 216 16.22 -20.65 3.12
C ALA A 216 15.30 -21.87 3.22
N PHE A 217 14.09 -21.81 2.65
CA PHE A 217 13.20 -22.97 2.56
C PHE A 217 13.90 -24.16 1.89
N GLY A 218 14.48 -23.97 0.70
CA GLY A 218 15.15 -25.05 -0.03
C GLY A 218 16.30 -25.70 0.74
N ILE A 219 17.12 -24.91 1.42
CA ILE A 219 18.24 -25.41 2.24
C ILE A 219 17.74 -26.22 3.43
N TYR A 220 16.80 -25.68 4.22
CA TYR A 220 16.28 -26.39 5.39
C TYR A 220 15.46 -27.62 5.00
N PHE A 221 14.71 -27.55 3.90
CA PHE A 221 13.96 -28.68 3.38
C PHE A 221 14.91 -29.81 2.95
N ALA A 222 15.94 -29.50 2.15
CA ALA A 222 16.94 -30.49 1.73
C ALA A 222 17.67 -31.11 2.94
N PHE A 223 18.10 -30.28 3.90
CA PHE A 223 18.75 -30.76 5.11
C PHE A 223 17.82 -31.63 5.96
N GLY A 224 16.55 -31.26 6.11
CA GLY A 224 15.54 -32.05 6.83
C GLY A 224 15.28 -33.41 6.18
N VAL A 225 15.18 -33.45 4.84
CA VAL A 225 15.03 -34.71 4.09
C VAL A 225 16.26 -35.59 4.23
N MET A 226 17.47 -35.02 4.12
CA MET A 226 18.72 -35.78 4.22
C MET A 226 19.01 -36.31 5.63
N SER A 227 18.67 -35.53 6.66
CA SER A 227 18.86 -35.91 8.06
C SER A 227 17.75 -36.79 8.62
N GLY A 228 16.57 -36.81 7.98
CA GLY A 228 15.37 -37.46 8.50
C GLY A 228 14.76 -36.75 9.71
N ASP A 229 15.20 -35.53 10.04
CA ASP A 229 14.72 -34.77 11.19
C ASP A 229 13.39 -34.08 10.88
N ARG A 230 12.33 -34.56 11.53
CA ARG A 230 10.97 -34.02 11.40
C ARG A 230 10.87 -32.57 11.86
N SER A 231 11.63 -32.18 12.87
CA SER A 231 11.63 -30.82 13.43
C SER A 231 12.15 -29.82 12.40
N VAL A 232 13.22 -30.19 11.70
CA VAL A 232 13.81 -29.40 10.61
C VAL A 232 12.82 -29.29 9.44
N LEU A 233 12.10 -30.37 9.11
CA LEU A 233 11.07 -30.34 8.08
C LEU A 233 9.92 -29.38 8.43
N TRP A 234 9.42 -29.40 9.67
CA TRP A 234 8.42 -28.44 10.13
C TRP A 234 8.94 -27.00 10.07
N TYR A 235 10.22 -26.78 10.40
CA TYR A 235 10.86 -25.48 10.27
C TYR A 235 10.99 -24.99 8.83
N SER A 236 11.32 -25.88 7.89
CA SER A 236 11.27 -25.53 6.47
C SER A 236 9.85 -25.14 6.04
N GLY A 237 8.83 -25.85 6.51
CA GLY A 237 7.43 -25.53 6.26
C GLY A 237 7.03 -24.16 6.81
N TYR A 238 7.50 -23.80 8.01
CA TYR A 238 7.31 -22.48 8.58
C TYR A 238 7.97 -21.39 7.72
N ILE A 239 9.21 -21.58 7.26
CA ILE A 239 9.84 -20.62 6.34
C ILE A 239 9.05 -20.47 5.03
N PHE A 240 8.56 -21.58 4.48
CA PHE A 240 7.71 -21.54 3.28
C PHE A 240 6.41 -20.78 3.53
N SER A 241 5.82 -20.90 4.72
CA SER A 241 4.65 -20.12 5.10
C SER A 241 4.92 -18.61 5.10
N LEU A 242 6.08 -18.19 5.62
CA LEU A 242 6.52 -16.79 5.57
C LEU A 242 6.76 -16.30 4.14
N PHE A 243 7.28 -17.16 3.26
CA PHE A 243 7.38 -16.88 1.83
C PHE A 243 5.99 -16.60 1.24
N LEU A 244 5.00 -17.46 1.47
CA LEU A 244 3.64 -17.28 0.94
C LEU A 244 2.99 -15.98 1.45
N ILE A 245 3.07 -15.71 2.76
CA ILE A 245 2.55 -14.46 3.34
C ILE A 245 3.23 -13.26 2.70
N SER A 246 4.56 -13.27 2.62
CA SER A 246 5.33 -12.17 2.02
C SER A 246 5.01 -12.00 0.53
N PHE A 247 4.83 -13.10 -0.20
CA PHE A 247 4.54 -13.09 -1.63
C PHE A 247 3.19 -12.43 -1.94
N GLY A 248 2.18 -12.66 -1.10
CA GLY A 248 0.91 -11.95 -1.18
C GLY A 248 1.01 -10.47 -0.78
N VAL A 249 1.58 -10.18 0.39
CA VAL A 249 1.64 -8.80 0.93
C VAL A 249 2.56 -7.86 0.14
N THR A 250 3.55 -8.40 -0.58
CA THR A 250 4.46 -7.58 -1.39
C THR A 250 3.85 -7.13 -2.72
N GLY A 251 2.76 -7.74 -3.17
CA GLY A 251 2.10 -7.46 -4.45
C GLY A 251 2.51 -8.37 -5.60
N TYR A 252 3.47 -9.28 -5.40
CA TYR A 252 3.90 -10.20 -6.46
C TYR A 252 2.81 -11.21 -6.83
N ALA A 253 2.06 -11.71 -5.84
CA ALA A 253 0.89 -12.55 -6.10
C ALA A 253 -0.12 -11.83 -7.01
N GLN A 254 -0.42 -10.56 -6.69
CA GLN A 254 -1.29 -9.72 -7.50
C GLN A 254 -0.70 -9.46 -8.90
N LEU A 255 0.60 -9.19 -9.01
CA LEU A 255 1.24 -8.91 -10.29
C LEU A 255 1.11 -10.10 -11.26
N ILE A 256 1.36 -11.31 -10.75
CA ILE A 256 1.44 -12.56 -11.53
C ILE A 256 0.05 -13.17 -11.77
N PHE A 257 -0.79 -13.27 -10.73
CA PHE A 257 -2.00 -14.09 -10.77
C PHE A 257 -3.30 -13.30 -11.01
N LYS A 258 -3.33 -11.99 -10.77
CA LYS A 258 -4.55 -11.17 -10.97
C LYS A 258 -5.20 -11.30 -12.36
N PRO A 259 -4.45 -11.47 -13.48
CA PRO A 259 -5.07 -11.71 -14.79
C PRO A 259 -5.89 -13.00 -14.87
N PHE A 260 -5.58 -14.00 -14.03
CA PHE A 260 -6.26 -15.29 -14.01
C PHE A 260 -7.31 -15.37 -12.91
N TRP A 261 -6.98 -14.86 -11.71
CA TRP A 261 -7.82 -14.93 -10.54
C TRP A 261 -7.54 -13.75 -9.59
N SER A 262 -8.51 -12.85 -9.44
CA SER A 262 -8.34 -11.65 -8.60
C SER A 262 -8.18 -11.98 -7.11
N LEU A 263 -8.76 -13.09 -6.64
CA LEU A 263 -8.63 -13.54 -5.25
C LEU A 263 -7.32 -14.28 -4.95
N ALA A 264 -6.41 -14.40 -5.93
CA ALA A 264 -5.17 -15.16 -5.75
C ALA A 264 -4.28 -14.60 -4.64
N SER A 265 -4.22 -13.28 -4.48
CA SER A 265 -3.43 -12.65 -3.41
C SER A 265 -3.95 -13.04 -2.03
N ASP A 266 -5.26 -12.87 -1.81
CA ASP A 266 -5.96 -13.29 -0.59
C ASP A 266 -5.77 -14.78 -0.30
N PHE A 267 -5.90 -15.62 -1.32
CA PHE A 267 -5.75 -17.06 -1.18
C PHE A 267 -4.32 -17.45 -0.78
N VAL A 268 -3.31 -16.86 -1.41
CA VAL A 268 -1.90 -17.15 -1.11
C VAL A 268 -1.53 -16.66 0.29
N THR A 269 -1.93 -15.44 0.67
CA THR A 269 -1.71 -14.91 2.01
C THR A 269 -2.44 -15.73 3.08
N GLY A 270 -3.70 -16.11 2.82
CA GLY A 270 -4.49 -16.94 3.71
C GLY A 270 -3.91 -18.34 3.90
N THR A 271 -3.49 -18.99 2.81
CA THR A 271 -2.81 -20.30 2.83
C THR A 271 -1.50 -20.22 3.60
N GLY A 272 -0.69 -19.18 3.35
CA GLY A 272 0.55 -18.93 4.09
C GLY A 272 0.28 -18.78 5.58
N THR A 273 -0.75 -18.05 5.98
CA THR A 273 -1.11 -17.86 7.39
C THR A 273 -1.55 -19.16 8.05
N ALA A 274 -2.41 -19.95 7.39
CA ALA A 274 -2.84 -21.25 7.89
C ALA A 274 -1.65 -22.22 8.04
N PHE A 275 -0.73 -22.22 7.07
CA PHE A 275 0.46 -23.06 7.10
C PHE A 275 1.44 -22.63 8.21
N ALA A 276 1.57 -21.31 8.46
CA ALA A 276 2.38 -20.77 9.55
C ALA A 276 1.88 -21.26 10.91
N LEU A 277 0.56 -21.20 11.13
CA LEU A 277 -0.07 -21.69 12.36
C LEU A 277 0.10 -23.20 12.52
N GLY A 278 -0.18 -23.96 11.46
CA GLY A 278 -0.05 -25.42 11.48
C GLY A 278 1.38 -25.90 11.75
N THR A 279 2.36 -25.29 11.10
CA THR A 279 3.78 -25.63 11.28
C THR A 279 4.31 -25.21 12.65
N SER A 280 3.81 -24.09 13.20
CA SER A 280 4.19 -23.64 14.55
C SER A 280 3.64 -24.53 15.66
N ILE A 281 2.46 -25.14 15.49
CA ILE A 281 1.87 -26.08 16.47
C ILE A 281 2.60 -27.44 16.45
N MET A 282 3.19 -27.82 15.31
CA MET A 282 3.86 -29.11 15.13
C MET A 282 5.33 -29.11 15.55
N MET A 283 5.90 -27.94 15.84
CA MET A 283 7.21 -27.77 16.48
C MET A 283 7.13 -27.95 17.99
#